data_AF-A0A844T2H2-F1
#
_entry.id   AF-A0A844T2H2-F1
#
_cell.length_a   1.000
_cell.length_b   1.000
_cell.length_c   1.000
_cell.angle_alpha   90.00
_cell.angle_beta   90.00
_cell.angle_gamma   90.00
#
_symmetry.space_group_name_H-M   'P 1'
#
loop_
_entity.id
_entity.type
_entity.pdbx_description
1 polymer ?
#
loop_
_entity_poly.entity_id
_entity_poly.type
_entity_poly.pdbx_seq_one_letter_code
_entity_poly.pdbx_strand_id
1 'polypeptide(L)' 'MTGLPGSLSIALSLVGSIWLVGVVALLVGAPGELVAATFVLGLVAGFIEWRAGKVEH' A
#
# COMPACT_ATOMS: atom_id res chain seq x y z
N MET A 1 -25.76 0.97 -3.97
CA MET A 1 -24.36 0.80 -3.51
C MET A 1 -23.48 0.84 -4.74
N THR A 2 -22.87 1.98 -5.05
CA THR A 2 -21.91 2.07 -6.17
C THR A 2 -20.62 1.38 -5.71
N GLY A 3 -20.41 0.14 -6.15
CA GLY A 3 -19.19 -0.61 -5.85
C GLY A 3 -17.97 0.07 -6.45
N LEU A 4 -16.81 -0.10 -5.81
CA LEU A 4 -15.53 0.34 -6.37
C LEU A 4 -15.33 -0.34 -7.74
N PRO A 5 -14.69 0.35 -8.71
CA PRO A 5 -14.26 -0.28 -9.95
C PRO A 5 -13.47 -1.56 -9.66
N GLY A 6 -13.70 -2.62 -10.43
CA GLY A 6 -13.07 -3.93 -10.18
C GLY A 6 -11.55 -3.86 -10.09
N SER A 7 -10.92 -3.06 -10.96
CA SER A 7 -9.47 -2.80 -10.94
C SER A 7 -9.00 -2.14 -9.64
N LEU A 8 -9.75 -1.16 -9.14
CA LEU A 8 -9.44 -0.48 -7.87
C LEU A 8 -9.61 -1.42 -6.68
N SER A 9 -10.64 -2.26 -6.70
CA SER A 9 -10.86 -3.27 -5.67
C SER A 9 -9.71 -4.29 -5.62
N ILE A 10 -9.23 -4.74 -6.79
CA ILE A 10 -8.09 -5.65 -6.90
C ILE A 10 -6.81 -4.98 -6.37
N ALA A 11 -6.54 -3.75 -6.80
CA ALA A 11 -5.36 -3.00 -6.35
C ALA A 11 -5.36 -2.81 -4.82
N LEU A 12 -6.48 -2.39 -4.23
CA LEU A 12 -6.62 -2.23 -2.78
C LEU A 12 -6.46 -3.56 -2.04
N SER A 13 -7.03 -4.63 -2.57
CA SER A 13 -6.92 -5.96 -1.95
C SER A 13 -5.47 -6.47 -2.01
N LEU A 14 -4.75 -6.26 -3.11
CA LEU A 14 -3.35 -6.63 -3.26
C LEU A 14 -2.46 -5.84 -2.29
N VAL A 15 -2.60 -4.51 -2.28
CA VAL A 15 -1.83 -3.61 -1.40
C VAL A 15 -2.09 -3.94 0.07
N GLY A 16 -3.36 -4.09 0.45
CA GLY A 16 -3.74 -4.50 1.81
C GLY A 16 -3.17 -5.86 2.21
N SER A 17 -3.12 -6.82 1.27
CA SER A 17 -2.51 -8.13 1.52
C SER A 17 -1.00 -8.03 1.77
N ILE A 18 -0.28 -7.21 0.99
CA ILE A 18 1.16 -6.99 1.20
C ILE A 18 1.41 -6.36 2.58
N TRP A 19 0.56 -5.42 2.99
CA TRP A 19 0.64 -4.78 4.30
C TRP A 19 0.40 -5.78 5.43
N LEU A 20 -0.58 -6.69 5.27
CA LEU A 20 -0.85 -7.76 6.21
C LEU A 20 0.38 -8.67 6.38
N VAL A 21 1.06 -9.03 5.28
CA VAL A 21 2.31 -9.81 5.35
C VAL A 21 3.39 -9.07 6.13
N GLY A 22 3.52 -7.74 5.93
CA GLY A 22 4.44 -6.91 6.73
C GLY A 22 4.14 -6.93 8.23
N VAL A 23 2.87 -6.88 8.61
CA VAL A 23 2.44 -7.02 10.02
C VAL A 23 2.80 -8.40 10.56
N VAL A 24 2.52 -9.48 9.81
CA VAL A 24 2.89 -10.84 10.21
C VAL A 24 4.41 -10.96 10.37
N ALA A 25 5.20 -10.36 9.49
CA ALA A 25 6.65 -10.35 9.60
C ALA A 25 7.13 -9.70 10.91
N LEU A 26 6.54 -8.58 11.33
CA LEU A 26 6.83 -7.96 12.64
C LEU A 26 6.52 -8.90 13.79
N LEU A 27 5.39 -9.60 13.74
CA LEU A 27 4.97 -10.55 14.78
C LEU A 27 5.89 -11.77 14.89
N VAL A 28 6.57 -12.14 13.80
CA VAL A 28 7.54 -13.26 13.75
C VAL A 28 8.97 -12.77 14.06
N GLY A 29 9.16 -11.50 14.43
CA GLY A 29 10.44 -10.95 14.86
C GLY A 29 11.32 -10.44 13.72
N ALA A 30 10.74 -10.09 12.56
CA ALA A 30 11.48 -9.44 11.48
C ALA A 30 12.00 -8.06 11.92
N PRO A 31 13.09 -7.56 11.30
CA PRO A 31 13.63 -6.24 11.60
C PRO A 31 12.60 -5.15 11.34
N GLY A 32 12.15 -4.48 12.41
CA GLY A 32 11.10 -3.47 12.33
C GLY A 32 11.46 -2.29 11.44
N GLU A 33 12.74 -1.96 11.34
CA GLU A 33 13.26 -0.91 10.47
C GLU A 33 12.99 -1.19 8.98
N LEU A 34 13.16 -2.45 8.54
CA LEU A 34 12.90 -2.83 7.15
C LEU A 34 11.40 -2.82 6.83
N VAL A 35 10.58 -3.29 7.77
CA VAL A 35 9.12 -3.26 7.60
C VAL A 35 8.62 -1.81 7.57
N ALA A 36 9.09 -0.96 8.49
CA ALA A 36 8.73 0.45 8.51
C ALA A 36 9.21 1.19 7.24
N ALA A 37 10.44 0.93 6.79
CA ALA A 37 10.98 1.54 5.57
C ALA A 37 10.14 1.18 4.33
N THR A 38 9.78 -0.09 4.17
CA THR A 38 8.94 -0.53 3.03
C THR A 38 7.52 0.04 3.10
N PHE A 39 6.95 0.17 4.30
CA PHE A 39 5.67 0.82 4.53
C PHE A 39 5.68 2.29 4.12
N VAL A 40 6.67 3.04 4.62
CA VAL A 40 6.84 4.47 4.35
C VAL A 40 7.09 4.70 2.86
N LEU A 41 7.95 3.89 2.24
CA LEU A 41 8.23 3.97 0.81
C LEU A 41 6.96 3.75 -0.01
N GLY A 42 6.16 2.74 0.34
CA GLY A 42 4.89 2.44 -0.34
C GLY A 42 3.87 3.58 -0.21
N LEU A 43 3.74 4.19 0.98
CA LEU A 43 2.88 5.36 1.20
C LEU A 43 3.34 6.57 0.38
N VAL A 44 4.65 6.84 0.37
CA VAL A 44 5.23 7.97 -0.37
C VAL A 44 5.05 7.79 -1.88
N ALA A 45 5.34 6.60 -2.41
CA ALA A 45 5.15 6.30 -3.82
C ALA A 45 3.67 6.47 -4.22
N GLY A 46 2.75 5.88 -3.47
CA GLY A 46 1.31 6.02 -3.73
C GLY A 46 0.82 7.47 -3.63
N PHE A 47 1.35 8.26 -2.69
CA PHE A 47 1.03 9.68 -2.58
C PHE A 47 1.56 10.48 -3.78
N ILE A 48 2.80 10.23 -4.21
CA ILE A 48 3.40 10.90 -5.38
C ILE A 48 2.60 10.58 -6.64
N GLU A 49 2.28 9.31 -6.89
CA GLU A 49 1.48 8.90 -8.05
C GLU A 49 0.07 9.51 -8.03
N TRP A 50 -0.58 9.53 -6.86
CA TRP A 50 -1.88 10.19 -6.71
C TRP A 50 -1.83 11.68 -7.02
N ARG A 51 -0.77 12.37 -6.56
CA ARG A 51 -0.56 13.79 -6.85
C ARG A 51 -0.22 14.04 -8.32
N ALA A 52 0.57 13.18 -8.95
CA ALA A 52 0.88 13.27 -10.37
C ALA A 52 -0.37 13.10 -11.23
N GLY A 53 -1.18 12.06 -10.96
CA GLY A 53 -2.45 11.86 -11.67
C GLY A 53 -3.46 12.98 -11.44
N LYS A 54 -3.41 13.69 -10.30
CA LYS A 54 -4.21 14.91 -10.05
C LYS A 54 -3.74 16.13 -10.82
N VAL A 55 -2.49 16.16 -11.30
CA VAL A 55 -1.91 17.29 -12.06
C VAL A 55 -2.16 17.14 -13.57
N GLU A 56 -2.32 15.91 -14.06
CA GLU A 56 -2.61 15.62 -15.47
C GLU A 56 -4.11 15.73 -15.84
N HIS A 57 -5.00 15.93 -14.86
CA HIS A 57 -6.45 16.00 -15.01
C HIS A 57 -7.04 17.38 -14.77
#